data_AF-A0AAE8ZRF0-F1
#
_entry.id   AF-A0AAE8ZRF0-F1
#
_cell.length_a   1.000
_cell.length_b   1.000
_cell.length_c   1.000
_cell.angle_alpha   90.00
_cell.angle_beta   90.00
_cell.angle_gamma   90.00
#
_symmetry.space_group_name_H-M   'P 1'
#
loop_
_entity.id
_entity.type
_entity.pdbx_description
1 polymer ?
#
loop_
_entity_poly.entity_id
_entity_poly.type
_entity_poly.pdbx_seq_one_letter_code
_entity_poly.pdbx_strand_id
1 'polypeptide(L)'
;MGICSKQNLFIAMTVIWVASLVFDVHRQPRLGHNWYVYKLVMLTNLNFVLDVFYSVLVAAASKSRVLRNIADFMYYTSVFPVGVVTCGLFWGLYFIDPALVMPEWIAKLIPAWLNHITHTYPIIYILLDSYFHKRNAPGTITCWIVSATLVFIYFMIIGYVRFYDGYWLYPILQLFSIQHFVLSYFLAFFGFFLLTKAAYFLNKMMHRTRYPTTTGGARKMNKKRH
;
A
#
# COMPACT_ATOMS: atom_id res chain seq x y z
N MET A 1 -21.17 9.47 -11.26
CA MET A 1 -21.58 8.52 -10.19
C MET A 1 -21.95 9.35 -8.95
N GLY A 2 -23.15 9.17 -8.40
CA GLY A 2 -23.56 9.92 -7.20
C GLY A 2 -22.78 9.54 -5.95
N ILE A 3 -22.75 10.42 -4.93
CA ILE A 3 -22.02 10.22 -3.66
C ILE A 3 -22.40 8.89 -3.00
N CYS A 4 -23.70 8.54 -2.99
CA CYS A 4 -24.22 7.28 -2.45
C CYS A 4 -23.67 6.04 -3.19
N SER A 5 -23.59 6.11 -4.52
CA SER A 5 -23.11 5.00 -5.35
C SER A 5 -21.61 4.73 -5.16
N LYS A 6 -20.80 5.79 -5.03
CA LYS A 6 -19.39 5.67 -4.65
C LYS A 6 -19.22 5.05 -3.26
N GLN A 7 -19.99 5.51 -2.28
CA GLN A 7 -19.91 5.00 -0.92
C GLN A 7 -20.21 3.50 -0.85
N ASN A 8 -21.24 3.05 -1.57
CA ASN A 8 -21.62 1.63 -1.62
C ASN A 8 -20.52 0.76 -2.25
N LEU A 9 -19.83 1.27 -3.28
CA LEU A 9 -18.68 0.57 -3.88
C LEU A 9 -17.58 0.32 -2.85
N PHE A 10 -17.14 1.35 -2.12
CA PHE A 10 -16.08 1.19 -1.13
C PHE A 10 -16.50 0.32 0.05
N ILE A 11 -17.76 0.37 0.48
CA ILE A 11 -18.29 -0.57 1.49
C ILE A 11 -18.20 -2.02 1.00
N ALA A 12 -18.62 -2.31 -0.24
CA ALA A 12 -18.52 -3.65 -0.81
C ALA A 12 -17.06 -4.13 -0.88
N MET A 13 -16.14 -3.25 -1.29
CA MET A 13 -14.71 -3.56 -1.33
C MET A 13 -14.13 -3.83 0.07
N THR A 14 -14.55 -3.07 1.09
CA THR A 14 -14.18 -3.31 2.49
C THR A 14 -14.70 -4.66 2.98
N VAL A 15 -15.91 -5.06 2.61
CA VAL A 15 -16.45 -6.40 2.94
C VAL A 15 -15.57 -7.50 2.34
N ILE A 16 -15.11 -7.35 1.09
CA ILE A 16 -14.17 -8.29 0.46
C ILE A 16 -12.87 -8.39 1.26
N TRP A 17 -12.28 -7.24 1.63
CA TRP A 17 -11.05 -7.19 2.45
C TRP A 17 -11.23 -7.90 3.79
N VAL A 18 -12.27 -7.54 4.55
CA VAL A 18 -12.54 -8.09 5.88
C VAL A 18 -12.86 -9.58 5.81
N ALA A 19 -13.70 -10.01 4.88
CA ALA A 19 -14.04 -11.42 4.71
C ALA A 19 -12.80 -12.26 4.34
N SER A 20 -11.94 -11.73 3.48
CA SER A 20 -10.68 -12.37 3.12
C SER A 20 -9.74 -12.49 4.32
N LEU A 21 -9.63 -11.45 5.16
CA LEU A 21 -8.80 -11.48 6.36
C LEU A 21 -9.35 -12.49 7.38
N VAL A 22 -10.67 -12.52 7.56
CA VAL A 22 -11.33 -13.53 8.41
C VAL A 22 -11.03 -14.93 7.88
N PHE A 23 -11.12 -15.16 6.58
CA PHE A 23 -10.76 -16.44 5.98
C PHE A 23 -9.29 -16.78 6.24
N ASP A 24 -8.36 -15.86 6.00
CA ASP A 24 -6.94 -16.06 6.21
C ASP A 24 -6.61 -16.40 7.68
N VAL A 25 -7.22 -15.68 8.63
CA VAL A 25 -7.08 -15.94 10.06
C VAL A 25 -7.62 -17.33 10.45
N HIS A 26 -8.74 -17.79 9.88
CA HIS A 26 -9.37 -19.03 10.33
C HIS A 26 -8.91 -20.27 9.56
N ARG A 27 -8.47 -20.11 8.30
CA ARG A 27 -8.27 -21.22 7.37
C ARG A 27 -6.84 -21.34 6.86
N GLN A 28 -6.05 -20.28 6.86
CA GLN A 28 -4.68 -20.36 6.34
C GLN A 28 -3.70 -20.80 7.43
N PRO A 29 -2.73 -21.66 7.09
CA PRO A 29 -1.79 -22.19 8.06
C PRO A 29 -0.86 -21.08 8.57
N ARG A 30 -0.49 -21.22 9.84
CA ARG A 30 0.53 -20.41 10.52
C ARG A 30 1.74 -21.32 10.66
N LEU A 31 2.68 -21.22 9.72
CA LEU A 31 3.82 -22.14 9.60
C LEU A 31 4.61 -22.16 10.91
N GLY A 32 4.46 -23.23 11.72
CA GLY A 32 5.17 -23.40 12.99
C GLY A 32 4.72 -22.53 14.16
N HIS A 33 3.61 -21.78 14.04
CA HIS A 33 3.19 -20.82 15.06
C HIS A 33 1.69 -20.83 15.33
N ASN A 34 1.29 -20.46 16.55
CA ASN A 34 -0.13 -20.42 16.94
C ASN A 34 -0.77 -19.04 16.71
N TRP A 35 0.01 -17.98 16.77
CA TRP A 35 -0.50 -16.61 16.70
C TRP A 35 -0.42 -16.02 15.30
N TYR A 36 -1.45 -15.28 14.89
CA TYR A 36 -1.49 -14.64 13.58
C TYR A 36 -0.36 -13.60 13.38
N VAL A 37 0.10 -12.98 14.47
CA VAL A 37 1.17 -11.96 14.44
C VAL A 37 2.44 -12.47 13.74
N TYR A 38 2.73 -13.76 13.81
CA TYR A 38 3.89 -14.35 13.14
C TYR A 38 3.80 -14.30 11.62
N LYS A 39 2.60 -14.18 11.03
CA LYS A 39 2.46 -13.94 9.59
C LYS A 39 2.93 -12.53 9.19
N LEU A 40 2.92 -11.57 10.12
CA LEU A 40 3.24 -10.16 9.88
C LEU A 40 4.74 -9.89 9.69
N VAL A 41 5.60 -10.91 9.71
CA VAL A 41 6.97 -10.75 9.22
C VAL A 41 7.00 -10.56 7.69
N MET A 42 6.05 -11.17 6.98
CA MET A 42 5.93 -11.06 5.52
C MET A 42 5.30 -9.73 5.13
N LEU A 43 5.93 -9.04 4.17
CA LEU A 43 5.45 -7.75 3.66
C LEU A 43 4.05 -7.85 3.09
N THR A 44 3.74 -8.95 2.38
CA THR A 44 2.41 -9.24 1.85
C THR A 44 1.34 -9.25 2.94
N ASN A 45 1.61 -9.89 4.09
CA ASN A 45 0.64 -9.98 5.18
C ASN A 45 0.51 -8.65 5.95
N LEU A 46 1.60 -7.89 6.08
CA LEU A 46 1.55 -6.52 6.60
C LEU A 46 0.71 -5.62 5.70
N ASN A 47 0.94 -5.67 4.38
CA ASN A 47 0.17 -4.92 3.40
C ASN A 47 -1.31 -5.31 3.44
N PHE A 48 -1.61 -6.60 3.53
CA PHE A 48 -2.99 -7.09 3.63
C PHE A 48 -3.73 -6.53 4.84
N VAL A 49 -3.13 -6.55 6.03
CA VAL A 49 -3.74 -5.96 7.24
C VAL A 49 -3.85 -4.45 7.12
N LEU A 50 -2.84 -3.79 6.54
CA LEU A 50 -2.86 -2.35 6.26
C LEU A 50 -4.02 -1.98 5.34
N ASP A 51 -4.23 -2.72 4.26
CA ASP A 51 -5.31 -2.51 3.29
C ASP A 51 -6.70 -2.75 3.90
N VAL A 52 -6.84 -3.78 4.76
CA VAL A 52 -8.09 -4.01 5.50
C VAL A 52 -8.40 -2.83 6.41
N PHE A 53 -7.45 -2.41 7.24
CA PHE A 53 -7.64 -1.28 8.15
C PHE A 53 -7.93 0.01 7.37
N TYR A 54 -7.19 0.25 6.30
CA TYR A 54 -7.38 1.38 5.41
C TYR A 54 -8.78 1.39 4.76
N SER A 55 -9.25 0.25 4.29
CA SER A 55 -10.57 0.14 3.66
C SER A 55 -11.71 0.43 4.62
N VAL A 56 -11.59 0.02 5.89
CA VAL A 56 -12.54 0.37 6.95
C VAL A 56 -12.53 1.88 7.20
N LEU A 57 -11.35 2.50 7.28
CA LEU A 57 -11.23 3.95 7.42
C LEU A 57 -11.90 4.70 6.26
N VAL A 58 -11.64 4.31 5.02
CA VAL A 58 -12.23 4.95 3.84
C VAL A 58 -13.75 4.79 3.83
N ALA A 59 -14.28 3.60 4.16
CA ALA A 59 -15.71 3.37 4.29
C ALA A 59 -16.34 4.24 5.40
N ALA A 60 -15.68 4.41 6.54
CA ALA A 60 -16.17 5.24 7.65
C ALA A 60 -15.98 6.75 7.43
N ALA A 61 -15.08 7.16 6.52
CA ALA A 61 -14.66 8.55 6.35
C ALA A 61 -15.70 9.48 5.69
N SER A 62 -16.79 8.95 5.15
CA SER A 62 -17.80 9.76 4.46
C SER A 62 -18.40 10.86 5.35
N LYS A 63 -18.51 10.61 6.65
CA LYS A 63 -19.06 11.56 7.64
C LYS A 63 -18.02 12.19 8.59
N SER A 64 -16.74 11.83 8.49
CA SER A 64 -15.71 12.31 9.44
C SER A 64 -14.50 12.93 8.74
N ARG A 65 -14.23 14.21 9.04
CA ARG A 65 -13.03 14.91 8.54
C ARG A 65 -11.75 14.31 9.11
N VAL A 66 -11.77 13.87 10.37
CA VAL A 66 -10.63 13.24 11.02
C VAL A 66 -10.26 11.94 10.32
N LEU A 67 -11.24 11.07 10.06
CA LEU A 67 -10.99 9.80 9.36
C LEU A 67 -10.51 10.02 7.92
N ARG A 68 -11.02 11.04 7.22
CA ARG A 68 -10.49 11.43 5.91
C ARG A 68 -9.03 11.85 5.97
N ASN A 69 -8.65 12.69 6.94
CA ASN A 69 -7.27 13.13 7.09
C ASN A 69 -6.33 11.95 7.42
N ILE A 70 -6.77 11.01 8.25
CA ILE A 70 -6.01 9.78 8.55
C ILE A 70 -5.85 8.93 7.28
N ALA A 71 -6.94 8.71 6.53
CA ALA A 71 -6.88 7.98 5.28
C ALA A 71 -5.98 8.68 4.24
N ASP A 72 -6.02 10.00 4.14
CA ASP A 72 -5.12 10.75 3.27
C ASP A 72 -3.66 10.58 3.69
N PHE A 73 -3.36 10.69 4.98
CA PHE A 73 -2.02 10.47 5.51
C PHE A 73 -1.51 9.05 5.19
N MET A 74 -2.31 8.02 5.49
CA MET A 74 -1.98 6.62 5.23
C MET A 74 -1.81 6.34 3.74
N TYR A 75 -2.68 6.90 2.90
CA TYR A 75 -2.61 6.72 1.45
C TYR A 75 -1.22 7.07 0.93
N TYR A 76 -0.71 8.24 1.31
CA TYR A 76 0.57 8.74 0.83
C TYR A 76 1.78 8.09 1.48
N THR A 77 1.67 7.75 2.77
CA THR A 77 2.84 7.31 3.56
C THR A 77 3.00 5.81 3.62
N SER A 78 1.96 5.02 3.33
CA SER A 78 2.02 3.56 3.44
C SER A 78 1.22 2.84 2.36
N VAL A 79 -0.09 3.04 2.25
CA VAL A 79 -0.97 2.20 1.41
C VAL A 79 -0.56 2.22 -0.06
N PHE A 80 -0.40 3.41 -0.65
CA PHE A 80 0.01 3.53 -2.05
C PHE A 80 1.39 2.89 -2.30
N PRO A 81 2.48 3.33 -1.63
CA PRO A 81 3.81 2.77 -1.90
C PRO A 81 3.93 1.28 -1.55
N VAL A 82 3.41 0.83 -0.40
CA VAL A 82 3.49 -0.59 0.02
C VAL A 82 2.67 -1.48 -0.91
N GLY A 83 1.46 -1.06 -1.30
CA GLY A 83 0.62 -1.82 -2.23
C GLY A 83 1.27 -1.97 -3.61
N VAL A 84 1.90 -0.91 -4.12
CA VAL A 84 2.64 -0.96 -5.40
C VAL A 84 3.88 -1.85 -5.31
N VAL A 85 4.67 -1.73 -4.24
CA VAL A 85 5.86 -2.58 -4.03
C VAL A 85 5.46 -4.04 -3.88
N THR A 86 4.45 -4.35 -3.07
CA THR A 86 4.02 -5.73 -2.80
C THR A 86 3.53 -6.41 -4.08
N CYS A 87 2.68 -5.72 -4.85
CA CYS A 87 2.20 -6.24 -6.14
C CYS A 87 3.35 -6.38 -7.16
N GLY A 88 4.18 -5.35 -7.30
CA GLY A 88 5.26 -5.31 -8.29
C GLY A 88 6.34 -6.35 -8.03
N LEU A 89 6.80 -6.46 -6.77
CA LEU A 89 7.79 -7.47 -6.39
C LEU A 89 7.24 -8.88 -6.55
N PHE A 90 6.01 -9.14 -6.08
CA PHE A 90 5.43 -10.47 -6.19
C PHE A 90 5.30 -10.91 -7.64
N TRP A 91 4.58 -10.17 -8.47
CA TRP A 91 4.33 -10.58 -9.85
C TRP A 91 5.57 -10.48 -10.74
N GLY A 92 6.45 -9.51 -10.49
CA GLY A 92 7.72 -9.38 -11.20
C GLY A 92 8.61 -10.59 -10.97
N LEU A 93 8.77 -11.02 -9.72
CA LEU A 93 9.55 -12.21 -9.40
C LEU A 93 8.84 -13.49 -9.81
N TYR A 94 7.52 -13.58 -9.61
CA TYR A 94 6.71 -14.73 -10.02
C TYR A 94 6.79 -14.98 -11.53
N PHE A 95 6.84 -13.92 -12.34
CA PHE A 95 7.00 -14.03 -13.79
C PHE A 95 8.38 -14.57 -14.20
N ILE A 96 9.43 -14.25 -13.44
CA ILE A 96 10.80 -14.74 -13.68
C ILE A 96 10.90 -16.21 -13.26
N ASP A 97 10.57 -16.48 -11.99
CA ASP A 97 10.52 -17.82 -11.41
C ASP A 97 9.62 -17.80 -10.15
N PRO A 98 8.46 -18.50 -10.17
CA PRO A 98 7.55 -18.60 -9.04
C PRO A 98 8.21 -19.04 -7.72
N ALA A 99 9.25 -19.87 -7.79
CA ALA A 99 9.93 -20.39 -6.59
C ALA A 99 10.66 -19.28 -5.79
N LEU A 100 10.95 -18.12 -6.41
CA LEU A 100 11.60 -16.99 -5.75
C LEU A 100 10.69 -16.29 -4.72
N VAL A 101 9.37 -16.40 -4.88
CA VAL A 101 8.38 -15.77 -3.99
C VAL A 101 7.54 -16.78 -3.24
N MET A 102 7.25 -17.93 -3.85
CA MET A 102 6.37 -18.94 -3.29
C MET A 102 6.78 -20.33 -3.76
N PRO A 103 7.56 -21.08 -2.96
CA PRO A 103 7.85 -22.49 -3.22
C PRO A 103 6.57 -23.30 -3.45
N GLU A 104 6.66 -24.35 -4.26
CA GLU A 104 5.50 -25.13 -4.72
C GLU A 104 4.62 -25.66 -3.57
N TRP A 105 5.25 -26.08 -2.48
CA TRP A 105 4.52 -26.57 -1.30
C TRP A 105 3.70 -25.47 -0.61
N ILE A 106 4.17 -24.21 -0.60
CA ILE A 106 3.39 -23.05 -0.10
C ILE A 106 2.26 -22.73 -1.08
N ALA A 107 2.54 -22.77 -2.38
CA ALA A 107 1.55 -22.48 -3.43
C ALA A 107 0.31 -23.40 -3.32
N LYS A 108 0.52 -24.67 -2.94
CA LYS A 108 -0.57 -25.65 -2.70
C LYS A 108 -1.46 -25.33 -1.50
N LEU A 109 -0.98 -24.51 -0.56
CA LEU A 109 -1.71 -24.15 0.67
C LEU A 109 -2.58 -22.90 0.49
N ILE A 110 -2.19 -22.01 -0.42
CA ILE A 110 -2.82 -20.69 -0.60
C ILE A 110 -3.81 -20.76 -1.76
N PRO A 111 -5.12 -20.55 -1.53
CA PRO A 111 -6.10 -20.47 -2.61
C PRO A 111 -5.76 -19.35 -3.60
N ALA A 112 -5.89 -19.62 -4.90
CA ALA A 112 -5.57 -18.66 -5.94
C ALA A 112 -6.31 -17.31 -5.79
N TRP A 113 -7.58 -17.35 -5.35
CA TRP A 113 -8.34 -16.12 -5.09
C TRP A 113 -7.71 -15.28 -3.98
N LEU A 114 -7.25 -15.92 -2.89
CA LEU A 114 -6.61 -15.21 -1.77
C LEU A 114 -5.27 -14.65 -2.20
N ASN A 115 -4.53 -15.38 -3.03
CA ASN A 115 -3.30 -14.88 -3.65
C ASN A 115 -3.55 -13.60 -4.47
N HIS A 116 -4.64 -13.54 -5.24
CA HIS A 116 -5.00 -12.31 -5.95
C HIS A 116 -5.48 -11.20 -5.01
N ILE A 117 -6.21 -11.52 -3.93
CA ILE A 117 -6.59 -10.54 -2.91
C ILE A 117 -5.35 -9.90 -2.27
N THR A 118 -4.30 -10.65 -2.00
CA THR A 118 -3.10 -10.12 -1.33
C THR A 118 -2.08 -9.49 -2.27
N HIS A 119 -2.07 -9.85 -3.56
CA HIS A 119 -1.04 -9.38 -4.50
C HIS A 119 -1.54 -8.58 -5.70
N THR A 120 -2.84 -8.62 -6.05
CA THR A 120 -3.38 -7.87 -7.22
C THR A 120 -4.41 -6.83 -6.79
N TYR A 121 -5.31 -7.22 -5.89
CA TYR A 121 -6.38 -6.36 -5.39
C TYR A 121 -5.90 -5.07 -4.70
N PRO A 122 -4.73 -4.99 -4.03
CA PRO A 122 -4.21 -3.71 -3.50
C PRO A 122 -4.12 -2.63 -4.58
N ILE A 123 -3.56 -2.96 -5.76
CA ILE A 123 -3.43 -2.02 -6.88
C ILE A 123 -4.79 -1.59 -7.40
N ILE A 124 -5.72 -2.53 -7.58
CA ILE A 124 -7.08 -2.22 -8.04
C ILE A 124 -7.75 -1.26 -7.05
N TYR A 125 -7.64 -1.57 -5.75
CA TYR A 125 -8.22 -0.75 -4.69
C TYR A 125 -7.64 0.66 -4.67
N ILE A 126 -6.31 0.77 -4.69
CA ILE A 126 -5.60 2.05 -4.71
C ILE A 126 -6.00 2.89 -5.92
N LEU A 127 -6.05 2.31 -7.13
CA LEU A 127 -6.39 3.05 -8.35
C LEU A 127 -7.83 3.56 -8.33
N LEU A 128 -8.79 2.73 -7.89
CA LEU A 128 -10.17 3.16 -7.70
C LEU A 128 -10.27 4.26 -6.64
N ASP A 129 -9.52 4.12 -5.55
CA ASP A 129 -9.45 5.12 -4.51
C ASP A 129 -8.87 6.45 -5.01
N SER A 130 -7.76 6.44 -5.75
CA SER A 130 -7.19 7.63 -6.41
C SER A 130 -8.21 8.29 -7.34
N TYR A 131 -8.95 7.48 -8.10
CA TYR A 131 -9.92 7.96 -9.08
C TYR A 131 -11.12 8.62 -8.41
N PHE A 132 -11.65 8.03 -7.33
CA PHE A 132 -12.86 8.52 -6.70
C PHE A 132 -12.61 9.55 -5.59
N HIS A 133 -11.46 9.51 -4.90
CA HIS A 133 -11.12 10.40 -3.79
C HIS A 133 -10.00 11.35 -4.17
N LYS A 134 -10.28 12.67 -4.15
CA LYS A 134 -9.22 13.68 -4.14
C LYS A 134 -8.65 13.73 -2.73
N ARG A 135 -7.39 13.31 -2.58
CA ARG A 135 -6.71 13.24 -1.29
C ARG A 135 -5.84 14.46 -1.04
N ASN A 136 -5.60 14.81 0.21
CA ASN A 136 -4.69 15.87 0.60
C ASN A 136 -3.46 15.27 1.25
N ALA A 137 -2.35 15.30 0.54
CA ALA A 137 -1.13 14.72 1.06
C ALA A 137 -0.58 15.52 2.25
N PRO A 138 0.09 14.84 3.20
CA PRO A 138 0.83 15.53 4.24
C PRO A 138 2.04 16.29 3.65
N GLY A 139 2.72 17.07 4.49
CA GLY A 139 3.92 17.80 4.09
C GLY A 139 5.00 16.87 3.56
N THR A 140 5.77 17.34 2.57
CA THR A 140 6.82 16.53 1.92
C THR A 140 7.79 15.93 2.94
N ILE A 141 8.28 16.70 3.91
CA ILE A 141 9.21 16.22 4.94
C ILE A 141 8.57 15.11 5.77
N THR A 142 7.30 15.25 6.14
CA THR A 142 6.55 14.21 6.87
C THR A 142 6.49 12.91 6.08
N CYS A 143 6.16 12.97 4.78
CA CYS A 143 6.18 11.80 3.92
C CYS A 143 7.55 11.11 3.91
N TRP A 144 8.63 11.89 3.84
CA TRP A 144 10.00 11.34 3.82
C TRP A 144 10.36 10.65 5.12
N ILE A 145 10.13 11.31 6.26
CA ILE A 145 10.43 10.75 7.58
C ILE A 145 9.65 9.45 7.79
N VAL A 146 8.35 9.44 7.49
CA VAL A 146 7.53 8.24 7.66
C VAL A 146 7.98 7.12 6.72
N SER A 147 8.28 7.43 5.46
CA SER A 147 8.82 6.46 4.49
C SER A 147 10.14 5.85 4.97
N ALA A 148 11.06 6.69 5.45
CA ALA A 148 12.35 6.27 6.03
C ALA A 148 12.13 5.29 7.17
N THR A 149 11.25 5.66 8.10
CA THR A 149 10.95 4.88 9.30
C THR A 149 10.32 3.53 8.94
N LEU A 150 9.36 3.49 8.00
CA LEU A 150 8.72 2.24 7.59
C LEU A 150 9.71 1.29 6.90
N VAL A 151 10.54 1.80 5.98
CA VAL A 151 11.57 1.00 5.31
C VAL A 151 12.58 0.47 6.34
N PHE A 152 13.04 1.32 7.25
CA PHE A 152 13.95 0.93 8.32
C PHE A 152 13.37 -0.17 9.21
N ILE A 153 12.15 0.02 9.72
CA ILE A 153 11.45 -0.98 10.54
C ILE A 153 11.36 -2.31 9.78
N TYR A 154 10.99 -2.28 8.50
CA TYR A 154 10.82 -3.51 7.74
C TYR A 154 12.14 -4.26 7.52
N PHE A 155 13.24 -3.54 7.24
CA PHE A 155 14.57 -4.16 7.16
C PHE A 155 15.07 -4.68 8.51
N MET A 156 14.70 -4.04 9.62
CA MET A 156 14.97 -4.59 10.96
C MET A 156 14.21 -5.90 11.19
N ILE A 157 12.97 -6.03 10.72
CA ILE A 157 12.22 -7.30 10.78
C ILE A 157 12.93 -8.39 9.97
N ILE A 158 13.35 -8.09 8.73
CA ILE A 158 14.11 -9.05 7.90
C ILE A 158 15.40 -9.46 8.59
N GLY A 159 16.16 -8.50 9.12
CA GLY A 159 17.41 -8.74 9.84
C GLY A 159 17.20 -9.57 11.10
N TYR A 160 16.14 -9.31 11.86
CA TYR A 160 15.77 -10.06 13.04
C TYR A 160 15.48 -11.53 12.71
N VAL A 161 14.63 -11.81 11.70
CA VAL A 161 14.35 -13.17 11.25
C VAL A 161 15.64 -13.88 10.83
N ARG A 162 16.51 -13.19 10.09
CA ARG A 162 17.78 -13.76 9.66
C ARG A 162 18.73 -14.09 10.83
N PHE A 163 18.77 -13.23 11.85
CA PHE A 163 19.64 -13.39 13.00
C PHE A 163 19.12 -14.44 13.99
N TYR A 164 17.82 -14.41 14.30
CA TYR A 164 17.22 -15.24 15.33
C TYR A 164 16.73 -16.59 14.80
N ASP A 165 16.02 -16.60 13.67
CA ASP A 165 15.47 -17.83 13.09
C ASP A 165 16.44 -18.52 12.11
N GLY A 166 17.52 -17.83 11.72
CA GLY A 166 18.62 -18.41 10.95
C GLY A 166 18.36 -18.57 9.45
N TYR A 167 17.19 -18.18 8.94
CA TYR A 167 16.85 -18.26 7.51
C TYR A 167 16.58 -16.88 6.90
N TRP A 168 16.70 -16.79 5.58
CA TRP A 168 16.31 -15.58 4.86
C TRP A 168 14.80 -15.57 4.62
N LEU A 169 14.13 -14.52 5.10
CA LEU A 169 12.68 -14.38 5.02
C LEU A 169 12.13 -14.54 3.59
N TYR A 170 12.89 -14.05 2.62
CA TYR A 170 12.59 -14.20 1.20
C TYR A 170 13.66 -15.05 0.51
N PRO A 171 13.30 -16.08 -0.28
CA PRO A 171 14.26 -16.94 -0.98
C PRO A 171 15.28 -16.15 -1.81
N ILE A 172 14.87 -15.09 -2.49
CA ILE A 172 15.77 -14.24 -3.29
C ILE A 172 16.93 -13.63 -2.48
N LEU A 173 16.74 -13.38 -1.18
CA LEU A 173 17.80 -12.79 -0.34
C LEU A 173 18.95 -13.78 -0.07
N GLN A 174 18.73 -15.08 -0.29
CA GLN A 174 19.82 -16.07 -0.23
C GLN A 174 20.87 -15.84 -1.33
N LEU A 175 20.48 -15.20 -2.43
CA LEU A 175 21.35 -14.89 -3.56
C LEU A 175 22.17 -13.62 -3.33
N PHE A 176 21.87 -12.85 -2.28
CA PHE A 176 22.48 -11.55 -2.06
C PHE A 176 23.77 -11.70 -1.25
N SER A 177 24.85 -11.07 -1.73
CA SER A 177 25.96 -10.74 -0.83
C SER A 177 25.53 -9.62 0.14
N ILE A 178 26.29 -9.41 1.22
CA ILE A 178 26.00 -8.32 2.18
C ILE A 178 25.92 -6.94 1.50
N GLN A 179 26.72 -6.71 0.45
CA GLN A 179 26.71 -5.48 -0.32
C GLN A 179 25.39 -5.31 -1.08
N HIS A 180 24.89 -6.37 -1.71
CA HIS A 180 23.60 -6.35 -2.41
C HIS A 180 22.43 -6.16 -1.43
N PHE A 181 22.52 -6.73 -0.22
CA PHE A 181 21.53 -6.50 0.83
C PHE A 181 21.49 -5.03 1.26
N VAL A 182 22.65 -4.42 1.52
CA VAL A 182 22.76 -2.99 1.85
C VAL A 182 22.27 -2.11 0.69
N LEU A 183 22.62 -2.44 -0.56
CA LEU A 183 22.14 -1.72 -1.73
C LEU A 183 20.62 -1.79 -1.85
N SER A 184 20.02 -2.95 -1.57
CA SER A 184 18.57 -3.14 -1.61
C SER A 184 17.83 -2.24 -0.61
N TYR A 185 18.44 -1.93 0.54
CA TYR A 185 17.89 -0.97 1.50
C TYR A 185 17.82 0.44 0.90
N PHE A 186 18.89 0.91 0.28
CA PHE A 186 18.90 2.23 -0.36
C PHE A 186 17.95 2.30 -1.55
N LEU A 187 17.86 1.23 -2.35
CA LEU A 187 16.90 1.11 -3.44
C LEU A 187 15.46 1.11 -2.92
N ALA A 188 15.17 0.41 -1.83
CA ALA A 188 13.85 0.41 -1.21
C ALA A 188 13.48 1.81 -0.70
N PHE A 189 14.39 2.49 -0.02
CA PHE A 189 14.19 3.86 0.45
C PHE A 189 13.88 4.83 -0.71
N PHE A 190 14.72 4.82 -1.75
CA PHE A 190 14.53 5.68 -2.92
C PHE A 190 13.27 5.32 -3.72
N GLY A 191 13.00 4.02 -3.89
CA GLY A 191 11.79 3.52 -4.54
C GLY A 191 10.53 3.97 -3.82
N PHE A 192 10.48 3.88 -2.49
CA PHE A 192 9.36 4.34 -1.68
C PHE A 192 9.12 5.86 -1.84
N PHE A 193 10.21 6.64 -1.88
CA PHE A 193 10.14 8.06 -2.17
C PHE A 193 9.56 8.37 -3.56
N LEU A 194 10.02 7.66 -4.60
CA LEU A 194 9.50 7.82 -5.96
C LEU A 194 8.01 7.43 -6.04
N LEU A 195 7.59 6.36 -5.37
CA LEU A 195 6.20 5.93 -5.34
C LEU A 195 5.30 6.94 -4.63
N THR A 196 5.80 7.56 -3.56
CA THR A 196 5.11 8.66 -2.91
C THR A 196 4.89 9.82 -3.90
N LYS A 197 5.94 10.22 -4.65
CA LYS A 197 5.82 11.24 -5.72
C LYS A 197 4.85 10.82 -6.83
N ALA A 198 4.85 9.55 -7.22
CA ALA A 198 3.91 9.00 -8.17
C ALA A 198 2.46 9.13 -7.67
N ALA A 199 2.21 8.88 -6.37
CA ALA A 199 0.89 9.09 -5.76
C ALA A 199 0.44 10.55 -5.84
N TYR A 200 1.35 11.51 -5.61
CA TYR A 200 1.07 12.94 -5.77
C TYR A 200 0.70 13.27 -7.22
N PHE A 201 1.50 12.78 -8.16
CA PHE A 201 1.27 13.00 -9.59
C PHE A 201 -0.06 12.40 -10.05
N LEU A 202 -0.37 11.17 -9.64
CA LEU A 202 -1.60 10.47 -9.96
C LEU A 202 -2.83 11.24 -9.47
N ASN A 203 -2.83 11.69 -8.21
CA ASN A 203 -3.92 12.49 -7.66
C ASN A 203 -4.07 13.81 -8.44
N LYS A 204 -2.96 14.52 -8.73
CA LYS A 204 -3.00 15.73 -9.55
C LYS A 204 -3.57 15.45 -10.94
N MET A 205 -3.15 14.39 -11.61
CA MET A 205 -3.61 14.02 -12.95
C MET A 205 -5.12 13.73 -12.98
N MET A 206 -5.60 12.90 -12.06
CA MET A 206 -7.01 12.47 -12.02
C MET A 206 -7.99 13.58 -11.62
N HIS A 207 -7.54 14.56 -10.81
CA HIS A 207 -8.43 15.60 -10.28
C HIS A 207 -8.20 17.00 -10.87
N ARG A 208 -7.14 17.21 -11.66
CA ARG A 208 -6.94 18.43 -12.46
C ARG A 208 -7.95 18.51 -13.61
N THR A 209 -8.32 17.38 -14.19
CA THR A 209 -9.31 17.30 -15.29
C THR A 209 -10.74 17.50 -14.82
N ARG A 210 -11.04 17.26 -13.53
CA ARG A 210 -12.41 17.38 -12.97
C ARG A 210 -12.76 18.75 -12.41
N TYR A 211 -11.75 19.56 -12.07
CA TYR A 211 -11.94 20.92 -11.56
C TYR A 211 -10.93 21.85 -12.25
N PRO A 212 -11.21 22.31 -13.48
CA PRO A 212 -10.36 23.30 -14.12
C PRO A 212 -10.28 24.54 -13.23
N THR A 213 -9.06 24.99 -12.95
CA THR A 213 -8.83 26.27 -12.26
C THR A 213 -9.50 27.36 -13.08
N THR A 214 -10.54 27.99 -12.53
CA THR A 214 -11.05 29.30 -12.97
C THR A 214 -10.00 30.36 -12.65
N THR A 215 -8.89 30.34 -13.37
CA THR A 215 -7.87 31.39 -13.35
C THR A 215 -7.93 32.10 -14.69
N GLY A 216 -8.85 33.05 -14.80
CA GLY A 216 -9.03 33.83 -16.03
C GLY A 216 -10.17 34.85 -15.98
N GLY A 217 -10.38 35.56 -14.87
CA GLY A 217 -11.47 36.54 -14.85
C GLY A 217 -11.71 37.31 -13.55
N ALA A 218 -10.68 37.77 -12.84
CA ALA A 218 -10.89 38.68 -11.71
C ALA A 218 -9.63 39.50 -11.35
N ARG A 219 -9.05 40.24 -12.31
CA ARG A 219 -8.11 41.33 -11.95
C ARG A 219 -7.90 42.37 -13.08
N LYS A 220 -8.99 42.96 -13.57
CA LYS A 220 -8.96 44.26 -14.27
C LYS A 220 -10.27 45.02 -13.98
N MET A 221 -10.43 45.51 -12.76
CA MET A 221 -11.29 46.66 -12.47
C MET A 221 -11.08 47.08 -11.02
N ASN A 222 -10.10 47.95 -10.78
CA ASN A 222 -10.23 49.18 -10.01
C ASN A 222 -8.83 49.71 -9.67
N LYS A 223 -8.30 50.56 -10.55
CA LYS A 223 -7.29 51.54 -10.16
C LYS A 223 -7.38 52.76 -11.05
N LYS A 224 -8.51 53.46 -10.97
CA LYS A 224 -8.69 54.87 -11.34
C LYS A 224 -9.91 55.41 -10.60
N ARG A 225 -9.70 55.97 -9.41
CA ARG A 225 -10.41 57.16 -8.91
C ARG A 225 -9.83 57.55 -7.55
N HIS A 226 -9.52 58.84 -7.47
CA HIS A 226 -8.97 59.64 -6.36
C HIS A 226 -7.46 59.52 -6.17
#